data_AF-A0A1F8AVX1-F1
#
_entry.id   AF-A0A1F8AVX1-F1
#
_cell.length_a   1.000
_cell.length_b   1.000
_cell.length_c   1.000
_cell.angle_alpha   90.00
_cell.angle_beta   90.00
_cell.angle_gamma   90.00
#
_symmetry.space_group_name_H-M   'P 1'
#
loop_
_entity.id
_entity.type
_entity.pdbx_description
1 polymer ?
#
loop_
_entity_poly.entity_id
_entity_poly.type
_entity_poly.pdbx_seq_one_letter_code
_entity_poly.pdbx_strand_id
1 'polypeptide(L)'
;MSKINEYKGLLEKVEKATKQKDLDLSSGEDLSIGIMNLISIEEHLFFTFQKTKDAKYIDLLNEVRVMRTELLKDIIKDYEGEVWCISKHLLAASMRLMEVGTKELKKGNKEKALGLFEKSYKLYSLFWGINLGIVKTDKVEREDSQVTLIDEKGTKKASVSVFDKLGSLVQKAIDCCRE
;
A
#
# COMPACT_ATOMS: atom_id res chain seq x y z
N MET A 1 -6.61 17.01 25.19
CA MET A 1 -7.62 17.32 24.14
C MET A 1 -7.03 17.49 22.72
N SER A 2 -5.77 17.11 22.41
CA SER A 2 -5.19 17.35 21.06
C SER A 2 -5.23 16.16 20.09
N LYS A 3 -5.04 14.91 20.53
CA LYS A 3 -4.98 13.74 19.62
C LYS A 3 -6.35 13.30 19.04
N ILE A 4 -7.44 13.45 19.81
CA ILE A 4 -8.78 12.98 19.43
C ILE A 4 -9.41 13.84 18.32
N ASN A 5 -9.17 15.16 18.34
CA ASN A 5 -9.70 16.07 17.32
C ASN A 5 -8.91 15.96 16.01
N GLU A 6 -7.61 15.72 16.08
CA GLU A 6 -6.78 15.46 14.90
C GLU A 6 -7.18 14.16 14.20
N TYR A 7 -7.58 13.16 15.00
CA TYR A 7 -8.06 11.86 14.54
C TYR A 7 -9.41 11.95 13.79
N LYS A 8 -10.39 12.67 14.34
CA LYS A 8 -11.69 12.89 13.67
C LYS A 8 -11.53 13.62 12.34
N GLY A 9 -10.70 14.66 12.30
CA GLY A 9 -10.46 15.41 11.05
C GLY A 9 -9.74 14.58 9.98
N LEU A 10 -8.99 13.55 10.37
CA LEU A 10 -8.34 12.65 9.43
C LEU A 10 -9.33 11.61 8.87
N LEU A 11 -10.19 11.03 9.71
CA LEU A 11 -11.29 10.17 9.27
C LEU A 11 -12.23 10.89 8.30
N GLU A 12 -12.60 12.13 8.60
CA GLU A 12 -13.42 12.94 7.70
C GLU A 12 -12.74 13.17 6.34
N LYS A 13 -11.40 13.27 6.30
CA LYS A 13 -10.64 13.35 5.04
C LYS A 13 -10.69 12.04 4.26
N VAL A 14 -10.61 10.90 4.94
CA VAL A 14 -10.77 9.59 4.30
C VAL A 14 -12.16 9.43 3.75
N GLU A 15 -13.18 9.65 4.57
CA GLU A 15 -14.58 9.52 4.16
C GLU A 15 -14.92 10.46 2.99
N LYS A 16 -14.33 11.66 2.96
CA LYS A 16 -14.45 12.57 1.81
C LYS A 16 -13.71 12.04 0.59
N ALA A 17 -12.48 11.55 0.75
CA ALA A 17 -11.69 11.01 -0.35
C ALA A 17 -12.30 9.76 -0.97
N THR A 18 -12.82 8.84 -0.14
CA THR A 18 -13.49 7.62 -0.61
C THR A 18 -14.80 7.94 -1.33
N LYS A 19 -15.63 8.83 -0.76
CA LYS A 19 -16.86 9.31 -1.41
C LYS A 19 -16.59 10.07 -2.71
N GLN A 20 -15.52 10.88 -2.77
CA GLN A 20 -15.15 11.62 -3.98
C GLN A 20 -14.63 10.72 -5.09
N LYS A 21 -13.93 9.63 -4.73
CA LYS A 21 -13.36 8.68 -5.70
C LYS A 21 -14.26 7.49 -6.02
N ASP A 22 -15.48 7.45 -5.47
CA ASP A 22 -16.42 6.33 -5.57
C ASP A 22 -15.75 4.98 -5.26
N LEU A 23 -14.84 5.01 -4.27
CA LEU A 23 -14.02 3.86 -3.89
C LEU A 23 -14.64 3.19 -2.67
N ASP A 24 -15.17 1.99 -2.89
CA ASP A 24 -15.42 1.07 -1.79
C ASP A 24 -14.07 0.54 -1.27
N LEU A 25 -13.70 0.96 -0.07
CA LEU A 25 -12.45 0.56 0.56
C LEU A 25 -12.40 -0.92 0.90
N SER A 26 -13.54 -1.55 1.20
CA SER A 26 -13.59 -2.97 1.55
C SER A 26 -13.25 -3.81 0.32
N SER A 27 -13.99 -3.62 -0.77
CA SER A 27 -13.70 -4.28 -2.04
C SER A 27 -12.30 -3.90 -2.59
N GLY A 28 -11.88 -2.65 -2.38
CA GLY A 28 -10.56 -2.17 -2.78
C GLY A 28 -9.41 -2.86 -2.05
N GLU A 29 -9.58 -3.18 -0.76
CA GLU A 29 -8.63 -3.97 0.01
C GLU A 29 -8.46 -5.37 -0.57
N ASP A 30 -9.55 -6.12 -0.73
CA ASP A 30 -9.50 -7.47 -1.28
C ASP A 30 -8.86 -7.49 -2.66
N LEU A 31 -9.22 -6.51 -3.50
CA LEU A 31 -8.61 -6.32 -4.81
C LEU A 31 -7.11 -6.06 -4.72
N SER A 32 -6.66 -5.25 -3.76
CA SER A 32 -5.24 -4.97 -3.55
C SER A 32 -4.44 -6.21 -3.14
N ILE A 33 -5.03 -7.12 -2.35
CA ILE A 33 -4.45 -8.41 -2.00
C ILE A 33 -4.42 -9.34 -3.21
N GLY A 34 -5.49 -9.36 -4.02
CA GLY A 34 -5.50 -10.06 -5.31
C GLY A 34 -4.37 -9.60 -6.23
N ILE A 35 -4.14 -8.30 -6.33
CA ILE A 35 -3.03 -7.71 -7.09
C ILE A 35 -1.67 -8.12 -6.52
N MET A 36 -1.48 -8.12 -5.19
CA MET A 36 -0.25 -8.63 -4.57
C MET A 36 0.03 -10.07 -5.00
N ASN A 37 -1.00 -10.93 -5.00
CA ASN A 37 -0.87 -12.32 -5.43
C ASN A 37 -0.51 -12.44 -6.90
N LEU A 38 -1.08 -11.60 -7.79
CA LEU A 38 -0.70 -11.57 -9.21
C LEU A 38 0.78 -11.18 -9.40
N ILE A 39 1.28 -10.19 -8.65
CA ILE A 39 2.71 -9.84 -8.65
C ILE A 39 3.55 -11.05 -8.23
N SER A 40 3.14 -11.77 -7.19
CA SER A 40 3.84 -12.99 -6.75
C SER A 40 3.85 -14.08 -7.83
N ILE A 41 2.74 -14.25 -8.57
CA ILE A 41 2.67 -15.18 -9.69
C ILE A 41 3.65 -14.78 -10.81
N GLU A 42 3.71 -13.49 -11.19
CA GLU A 42 4.68 -12.99 -12.18
C GLU A 42 6.12 -13.37 -11.78
N GLU A 43 6.48 -13.16 -10.51
CA GLU A 43 7.81 -13.50 -9.99
C GLU A 43 8.08 -15.02 -10.04
N HIS A 44 7.09 -15.84 -9.66
CA HIS A 44 7.21 -17.30 -9.72
C HIS A 44 7.37 -17.81 -11.16
N LEU A 45 6.63 -17.25 -12.12
CA LEU A 45 6.73 -17.60 -13.53
C LEU A 45 8.09 -17.20 -14.11
N PHE A 46 8.61 -16.02 -13.74
CA PHE A 46 9.96 -15.60 -14.09
C PHE A 46 11.01 -16.62 -13.63
N PHE A 47 10.98 -17.03 -12.36
CA PHE A 47 11.94 -18.03 -11.86
C PHE A 47 11.75 -19.40 -12.52
N THR A 48 10.51 -19.78 -12.83
CA THR A 48 10.21 -21.04 -13.50
C THR A 48 10.76 -21.06 -14.92
N PHE A 49 10.59 -19.98 -15.68
CA PHE A 49 11.25 -19.80 -16.97
C PHE A 49 12.77 -19.89 -16.82
N GLN A 50 13.38 -19.23 -15.83
CA GLN A 50 14.83 -19.28 -15.67
C GLN A 50 15.37 -20.69 -15.37
N LYS A 51 14.58 -21.52 -14.67
CA LYS A 51 14.93 -22.91 -14.36
C LYS A 51 14.70 -23.87 -15.52
N THR A 52 13.63 -23.71 -16.27
CA THR A 52 13.17 -24.66 -17.28
C THR A 52 13.55 -24.27 -18.71
N LYS A 53 13.77 -22.98 -18.94
CA LYS A 53 13.93 -22.34 -20.25
C LYS A 53 12.76 -22.56 -21.21
N ASP A 54 11.59 -22.94 -20.68
CA ASP A 54 10.37 -23.13 -21.46
C ASP A 54 9.65 -21.79 -21.65
N ALA A 55 9.59 -21.33 -22.89
CA ALA A 55 9.04 -20.02 -23.25
C ALA A 55 7.56 -19.85 -22.88
N LYS A 56 6.78 -20.93 -22.74
CA LYS A 56 5.36 -20.85 -22.35
C LYS A 56 5.14 -20.12 -21.02
N TYR A 57 6.13 -20.17 -20.12
CA TYR A 57 6.05 -19.46 -18.83
C TYR A 57 6.20 -17.95 -18.99
N ILE A 58 6.84 -17.47 -20.05
CA ILE A 58 6.89 -16.04 -20.40
C ILE A 58 5.54 -15.60 -20.97
N ASP A 59 4.92 -16.41 -21.83
CA ASP A 59 3.59 -16.10 -22.37
C ASP A 59 2.56 -16.02 -21.24
N LEU A 60 2.57 -16.99 -20.33
CA LEU A 60 1.69 -16.97 -19.14
C LEU A 60 2.00 -15.79 -18.21
N LEU A 61 3.28 -15.42 -18.05
CA LEU A 61 3.66 -14.24 -17.26
C LEU A 61 3.04 -12.98 -17.85
N ASN A 62 3.06 -12.84 -19.18
CA ASN A 62 2.45 -11.71 -19.86
C ASN A 62 0.93 -11.64 -19.62
N GLU A 63 0.22 -12.76 -19.68
CA GLU A 63 -1.23 -12.82 -19.38
C GLU A 63 -1.52 -12.36 -17.94
N VAL A 64 -0.78 -12.87 -16.96
CA VAL A 64 -0.91 -12.46 -15.55
C VAL A 64 -0.61 -10.96 -15.39
N ARG A 65 0.40 -10.47 -16.10
CA ARG A 65 0.79 -9.05 -16.07
C ARG A 65 -0.28 -8.13 -16.65
N VAL A 66 -0.95 -8.55 -17.72
CA VAL A 66 -2.08 -7.81 -18.30
C VAL A 66 -3.21 -7.74 -17.28
N MET A 67 -3.62 -8.88 -16.72
CA MET A 67 -4.66 -8.93 -15.68
C MET A 67 -4.33 -8.04 -14.47
N ARG A 68 -3.11 -8.12 -13.94
CA ARG A 68 -2.66 -7.24 -12.85
C ARG A 68 -2.76 -5.77 -13.23
N THR A 69 -2.39 -5.42 -14.45
CA THR A 69 -2.41 -4.04 -14.96
C THR A 69 -3.84 -3.53 -15.13
N GLU A 70 -4.78 -4.38 -15.50
CA GLU A 70 -6.20 -4.01 -15.59
C GLU A 70 -6.77 -3.74 -14.19
N LEU A 71 -6.64 -4.70 -13.27
CA LEU A 71 -7.17 -4.56 -11.91
C LEU A 71 -6.53 -3.40 -11.13
N LEU A 72 -5.26 -3.11 -11.37
CA LEU A 72 -4.60 -1.98 -10.70
C LEU A 72 -5.17 -0.61 -11.13
N LYS A 73 -5.77 -0.49 -12.33
CA LYS A 73 -6.46 0.75 -12.76
C LYS A 73 -7.76 0.99 -12.02
N ASP A 74 -8.35 -0.05 -11.43
CA ASP A 74 -9.57 0.10 -10.64
C ASP A 74 -9.28 0.85 -9.33
N ILE A 75 -8.08 0.67 -8.77
CA ILE A 75 -7.61 1.36 -7.57
C ILE A 75 -6.90 2.68 -7.91
N ILE A 76 -5.99 2.67 -8.89
CA ILE A 76 -5.16 3.82 -9.22
C ILE A 76 -5.78 4.60 -10.38
N LYS A 77 -6.49 5.69 -10.06
CA LYS A 77 -7.14 6.55 -11.07
C LYS A 77 -6.16 7.48 -11.80
N ASP A 78 -5.04 7.85 -11.18
CA ASP A 78 -3.95 8.61 -11.82
C ASP A 78 -2.91 7.65 -12.41
N TYR A 79 -3.19 7.16 -13.62
CA TYR A 79 -2.41 6.11 -14.30
C TYR A 79 -1.16 6.64 -15.02
N GLU A 80 -1.04 7.95 -15.25
CA GLU A 80 0.11 8.58 -15.90
C GLU A 80 1.03 9.21 -14.85
N GLY A 81 1.93 8.43 -14.25
CA GLY A 81 2.98 8.99 -13.39
C GLY A 81 3.63 8.05 -12.39
N GLU A 82 4.40 8.65 -11.49
CA GLU A 82 5.16 7.96 -10.44
C GLU A 82 4.26 7.20 -9.45
N VAL A 83 3.00 7.64 -9.29
CA VAL A 83 1.99 7.04 -8.40
C VAL A 83 1.67 5.59 -8.78
N TRP A 84 1.57 5.30 -10.08
CA TRP A 84 1.34 3.95 -10.57
C TRP A 84 2.48 3.00 -10.17
N CYS A 85 3.71 3.42 -10.46
CA CYS A 85 4.91 2.64 -10.19
C CYS A 85 5.13 2.45 -8.68
N ILE A 86 5.04 3.52 -7.88
CA ILE A 86 5.26 3.44 -6.44
C ILE A 86 4.20 2.56 -5.77
N SER A 87 2.94 2.65 -6.17
CA SER A 87 1.86 1.84 -5.61
C SER A 87 2.08 0.34 -5.82
N LYS A 88 2.44 -0.06 -7.05
CA LYS A 88 2.88 -1.42 -7.38
C LYS A 88 4.01 -1.90 -6.46
N HIS A 89 5.05 -1.07 -6.29
CA HIS A 89 6.22 -1.43 -5.49
C HIS A 89 5.90 -1.51 -3.99
N LEU A 90 5.01 -0.65 -3.48
CA LEU A 90 4.54 -0.69 -2.09
C LEU A 90 3.77 -1.98 -1.80
N LEU A 91 2.86 -2.39 -2.70
CA LEU A 91 2.13 -3.66 -2.58
C LEU A 91 3.09 -4.85 -2.58
N ALA A 92 4.01 -4.92 -3.56
CA ALA A 92 4.99 -6.00 -3.67
C ALA A 92 5.90 -6.11 -2.43
N ALA A 93 6.45 -4.96 -1.98
CA ALA A 93 7.33 -4.92 -0.81
C ALA A 93 6.58 -5.27 0.48
N SER A 94 5.34 -4.81 0.64
CA SER A 94 4.49 -5.16 1.77
C SER A 94 4.29 -6.69 1.85
N MET A 95 3.87 -7.32 0.75
CA MET A 95 3.67 -8.77 0.68
C MET A 95 4.97 -9.54 0.99
N ARG A 96 6.10 -9.11 0.44
CA ARG A 96 7.39 -9.78 0.64
C ARG A 96 7.86 -9.70 2.10
N LEU A 97 7.72 -8.54 2.75
CA LEU A 97 8.05 -8.40 4.16
C LEU A 97 7.13 -9.22 5.06
N MET A 98 5.84 -9.32 4.72
CA MET A 98 4.89 -10.19 5.41
C MET A 98 5.34 -11.66 5.34
N GLU A 99 5.72 -12.15 4.15
CA GLU A 99 6.18 -13.53 3.98
C GLU A 99 7.48 -13.81 4.77
N VAL A 100 8.46 -12.89 4.73
CA VAL A 100 9.70 -13.04 5.50
C VAL A 100 9.40 -13.01 7.01
N GLY A 101 8.49 -12.16 7.45
CA GLY A 101 8.01 -12.12 8.84
C GLY A 101 7.45 -13.47 9.28
N THR A 102 6.59 -14.09 8.46
CA THR A 102 6.02 -15.42 8.72
C THR A 102 7.10 -16.50 8.79
N LYS A 103 8.13 -16.43 7.94
CA LYS A 103 9.27 -17.35 7.99
C LYS A 103 10.09 -17.19 9.27
N GLU A 104 10.31 -15.96 9.74
CA GLU A 104 11.01 -15.72 11.01
C GLU A 104 10.16 -16.16 12.22
N LEU A 105 8.84 -15.96 12.17
CA LEU A 105 7.92 -16.46 13.19
C LEU A 105 7.97 -17.98 13.31
N LYS A 106 8.00 -18.70 12.17
CA LYS A 106 8.14 -20.16 12.13
C LYS A 106 9.46 -20.65 12.73
N LYS A 107 10.53 -19.84 12.66
CA LYS A 107 11.83 -20.13 13.29
C LYS A 107 11.87 -19.81 14.80
N GLY A 108 10.80 -19.24 15.36
CA GLY A 108 10.76 -18.80 16.76
C GLY A 108 11.28 -17.37 16.99
N ASN A 109 11.72 -16.66 15.94
CA ASN A 109 12.27 -15.31 16.03
C ASN A 109 11.16 -14.25 16.13
N LYS A 110 10.37 -14.28 17.21
CA LYS A 110 9.15 -13.47 17.37
C LYS A 110 9.40 -11.97 17.25
N GLU A 111 10.43 -11.44 17.91
CA GLU A 111 10.73 -10.00 17.88
C GLU A 111 11.01 -9.50 16.46
N LYS A 112 11.84 -10.23 15.71
CA LYS A 112 12.17 -9.91 14.33
C LYS A 112 10.95 -10.03 13.41
N ALA A 113 10.11 -11.05 13.61
CA ALA A 113 8.87 -11.21 12.86
C ALA A 113 7.92 -10.01 13.08
N LEU A 114 7.71 -9.59 14.33
CA LEU A 114 6.91 -8.41 14.66
C LEU A 114 7.45 -7.16 13.98
N GLY A 115 8.76 -6.93 14.03
CA GLY A 115 9.40 -5.80 13.36
C GLY A 115 9.28 -5.82 11.83
N LEU A 116 9.09 -6.99 11.20
CA LEU A 116 8.84 -7.14 9.77
C LEU A 116 7.36 -6.91 9.42
N PHE A 117 6.44 -7.44 10.23
CA PHE A 117 5.01 -7.21 10.07
C PHE A 117 4.66 -5.72 10.20
N GLU A 118 5.26 -5.02 11.16
CA GLU A 118 5.06 -3.58 11.31
C GLU A 118 5.50 -2.81 10.05
N LYS A 119 6.64 -3.15 9.46
CA LYS A 119 7.13 -2.53 8.22
C LYS A 119 6.22 -2.87 7.03
N SER A 120 5.77 -4.11 6.93
CA SER A 120 4.81 -4.55 5.90
C SER A 120 3.52 -3.73 5.97
N TYR A 121 2.95 -3.58 7.16
CA TYR A 121 1.74 -2.80 7.40
C TYR A 121 1.93 -1.31 7.08
N LYS A 122 3.09 -0.75 7.43
CA LYS A 122 3.45 0.64 7.08
C LYS A 122 3.49 0.90 5.58
N LEU A 123 4.02 -0.04 4.78
CA LEU A 123 4.05 0.08 3.32
C LEU A 123 2.64 -0.02 2.72
N TYR A 124 1.82 -0.95 3.21
CA TYR A 124 0.42 -1.08 2.80
C TYR A 124 -0.39 0.18 3.15
N SER A 125 -0.13 0.75 4.32
CA SER A 125 -0.77 2.00 4.75
C SER A 125 -0.37 3.19 3.87
N LEU A 126 0.89 3.23 3.43
CA LEU A 126 1.36 4.26 2.50
C LEU A 126 0.72 4.12 1.12
N PHE A 127 0.50 2.90 0.64
CA PHE A 127 -0.22 2.65 -0.61
C PHE A 127 -1.62 3.27 -0.57
N TRP A 128 -2.39 3.03 0.48
CA TRP A 128 -3.72 3.63 0.64
C TRP A 128 -3.67 5.14 0.83
N GLY A 129 -2.71 5.64 1.62
CA GLY A 129 -2.51 7.07 1.82
C GLY A 129 -2.29 7.85 0.52
N ILE A 130 -1.49 7.28 -0.40
CA ILE A 130 -1.25 7.87 -1.72
C ILE A 130 -2.50 7.76 -2.59
N ASN A 131 -3.11 6.58 -2.69
CA ASN A 131 -4.24 6.36 -3.61
C ASN A 131 -5.53 7.06 -3.18
N LEU A 132 -5.68 7.38 -1.90
CA LEU A 132 -6.76 8.24 -1.38
C LEU A 132 -6.44 9.75 -1.49
N GLY A 133 -5.25 10.12 -1.97
CA GLY A 133 -4.84 11.53 -2.09
C GLY A 133 -4.56 12.22 -0.74
N ILE A 134 -4.37 11.45 0.33
CA ILE A 134 -4.06 11.94 1.67
C ILE A 134 -2.58 12.28 1.79
N VAL A 135 -1.73 11.55 1.08
CA VAL A 135 -0.29 11.78 0.92
C VAL A 135 -0.05 12.31 -0.48
N LYS A 136 0.42 13.56 -0.56
CA LYS A 136 0.82 14.20 -1.82
C LYS A 136 2.28 13.85 -2.14
N THR A 137 2.52 13.27 -3.31
CA THR A 137 3.86 12.83 -3.77
C THR A 137 4.68 13.96 -4.38
N ASP A 138 4.04 15.06 -4.78
CA ASP A 138 4.59 16.23 -5.46
C ASP A 138 5.32 17.22 -4.53
N LYS A 139 5.26 17.02 -3.21
CA LYS A 139 5.90 17.89 -2.21
C LYS A 139 6.59 17.10 -1.08
N VAL A 140 7.49 16.20 -1.43
CA VAL A 140 8.37 15.55 -0.44
C VAL A 140 9.66 16.37 -0.31
N GLU A 141 9.65 17.39 0.55
CA GLU A 141 10.88 18.04 0.99
C GLU A 141 11.57 17.17 2.05
N ARG A 142 12.83 16.79 1.81
CA ARG A 142 13.68 16.15 2.82
C ARG A 142 14.14 17.21 3.82
N GLU A 143 13.52 17.25 4.99
CA GLU A 143 14.21 17.67 6.21
C GLU A 143 14.39 16.42 7.07
N ASP A 144 15.59 16.28 7.65
CA ASP A 144 16.10 15.06 8.26
C ASP A 144 15.04 14.22 8.99
N SER A 145 14.85 13.00 8.49
CA SER A 145 14.07 11.92 9.11
C SER A 145 12.56 12.14 9.28
N GLN A 146 11.97 13.23 8.77
CA GLN A 146 10.53 13.49 8.91
C GLN A 146 9.89 13.95 7.60
N VAL A 147 8.93 13.16 7.11
CA VAL A 147 8.08 13.54 5.98
C VAL A 147 7.06 14.59 6.46
N THR A 148 7.18 15.82 5.98
CA THR A 148 6.26 16.92 6.34
C THR A 148 5.04 16.90 5.43
N LEU A 149 3.86 16.62 5.98
CA LEU A 149 2.60 16.71 5.23
C LEU A 149 2.10 18.15 5.20
N ILE A 150 1.84 18.63 4.00
CA ILE A 150 1.41 20.00 3.71
C ILE A 150 -0.08 19.93 3.33
N ASP A 151 -0.92 20.80 3.90
CA ASP A 151 -2.32 20.93 3.48
C ASP A 151 -2.45 21.65 2.13
N GLU A 152 -3.67 21.76 1.60
CA GLU A 152 -3.96 22.51 0.35
C GLU A 152 -3.46 23.97 0.38
N LYS A 153 -3.09 24.49 1.56
CA LYS A 153 -2.67 25.88 1.81
C LYS A 153 -1.20 26.03 2.19
N GLY A 154 -0.39 24.98 2.17
CA GLY A 154 1.05 25.12 2.46
C GLY A 154 1.44 25.01 3.94
N THR A 155 0.52 24.70 4.85
CA THR A 155 0.77 24.88 6.30
C THR A 155 1.32 23.61 6.98
N LYS A 156 2.50 23.72 7.64
CA LYS A 156 3.16 22.64 8.39
C LYS A 156 2.38 22.30 9.68
N LYS A 157 1.87 21.07 9.82
CA LYS A 157 1.18 20.57 11.02
C LYS A 157 1.90 19.36 11.63
N ALA A 158 2.71 19.62 12.64
CA ALA A 158 3.19 18.71 13.69
C ALA A 158 3.84 17.36 13.27
N SER A 159 5.05 17.13 13.80
CA SER A 159 5.88 15.93 13.64
C SER A 159 5.33 14.71 14.38
N VAL A 160 4.27 14.12 13.83
CA VAL A 160 3.83 12.76 14.16
C VAL A 160 4.22 11.90 12.96
N SER A 161 5.00 10.83 13.20
CA SER A 161 5.49 9.92 12.15
C SER A 161 4.36 9.62 11.17
N VAL A 162 4.57 9.93 9.89
CA VAL A 162 3.57 9.74 8.82
C VAL A 162 2.97 8.33 8.85
N PHE A 163 3.75 7.36 9.29
CA PHE A 163 3.34 5.98 9.48
C PHE A 163 2.33 5.75 10.62
N ASP A 164 2.40 6.50 11.72
CA ASP A 164 1.46 6.36 12.85
C ASP A 164 0.09 6.97 12.49
N LYS A 165 0.10 8.07 11.73
CA LYS A 165 -1.11 8.69 11.19
C LYS A 165 -1.74 7.86 10.08
N LEU A 166 -0.94 7.23 9.20
CA LEU A 166 -1.44 6.36 8.13
C LEU A 166 -1.90 4.99 8.64
N GLY A 167 -1.21 4.40 9.62
CA GLY A 167 -1.61 3.12 10.20
C GLY A 167 -2.95 3.20 10.91
N SER A 168 -3.16 4.24 11.73
CA SER A 168 -4.46 4.46 12.40
C SER A 168 -5.61 4.85 11.46
N LEU A 169 -5.27 5.24 10.24
CA LEU A 169 -6.18 5.59 9.16
C LEU A 169 -6.67 4.35 8.41
N VAL A 170 -5.73 3.51 7.97
CA VAL A 170 -6.03 2.17 7.45
C VAL A 170 -6.83 1.40 8.47
N GLN A 171 -6.41 1.34 9.73
CA GLN A 171 -7.09 0.56 10.78
C GLN A 171 -8.58 0.91 11.01
N LYS A 172 -9.05 2.11 10.64
CA LYS A 172 -10.48 2.48 10.81
C LYS A 172 -11.24 2.71 9.51
N ALA A 173 -10.55 2.96 8.42
CA ALA A 173 -11.16 3.08 7.10
C ALA A 173 -11.25 1.72 6.41
N ILE A 174 -10.34 0.82 6.74
CA ILE A 174 -10.19 -0.54 6.22
C ILE A 174 -10.58 -1.47 7.37
N ASP A 175 -11.89 -1.60 7.56
CA ASP A 175 -12.50 -2.55 8.49
C ASP A 175 -13.20 -3.60 7.63
N CYS A 176 -12.44 -4.59 7.13
CA CYS A 176 -12.93 -5.71 6.32
C CYS A 176 -13.95 -6.61 7.05
N CYS A 177 -14.26 -6.33 8.32
CA CYS A 177 -15.30 -7.02 9.09
C CYS A 177 -16.69 -6.34 9.01
N ARG A 178 -16.85 -5.29 8.19
CA ARG A 178 -18.09 -4.50 8.06
C ARG A 178 -18.93 -4.82 6.81
N GLU A 179 -18.86 -6.05 6.30
CA GLU A 179 -19.86 -6.57 5.35
C GLU A 179 -21.25 -6.71 6.00
#